data_AF-A0A3C0VA15-F1
#
_entry.id   AF-A0A3C0VA15-F1
#
_cell.length_a   1.000
_cell.length_b   1.000
_cell.length_c   1.000
_cell.angle_alpha   90.00
_cell.angle_beta   90.00
_cell.angle_gamma   90.00
#
_symmetry.space_group_name_H-M   'P 1'
#
loop_
_entity.id
_entity.type
_entity.pdbx_description
1 polymer ?
#
loop_
_entity_poly.entity_id
_entity_poly.type
_entity_poly.pdbx_seq_one_letter_code
_entity_poly.pdbx_strand_id
1 'polypeptide(L)'
;MLCGCACDGTAPAPPAARGQTPETPAVRAPLPPLVVEDEAPLLLDEAPAAGQGAPAAQARPPADNEACFVCHTNYREEPLAAAHATRNVACMDCHGKSNAHRNDENNTTPPDTMYPRDAIDRACAACHDGHDVPARDVIARWLARGAGQEDPAAIVCTDCHGEHRLKLRSVRWDKKTGTLLPAAEPRPR
;
A
#
# COMPACT_ATOMS: atom_id res chain seq x y z
N MET A 1 62.43 -11.48 0.60
CA MET A 1 61.78 -12.52 1.43
C MET A 1 60.65 -13.12 0.60
N LEU A 2 60.88 -14.31 0.04
CA LEU A 2 59.91 -15.08 -0.73
C LEU A 2 59.21 -16.05 0.23
N CYS A 3 57.88 -16.02 0.29
CA CYS A 3 57.04 -17.06 0.89
C CYS A 3 55.62 -16.83 0.32
N GLY A 4 55.03 -17.66 -0.55
CA GLY A 4 55.25 -19.07 -0.82
C GLY A 4 54.18 -19.94 -0.14
N CYS A 5 52.89 -19.73 -0.44
CA CYS A 5 51.83 -20.68 -0.10
C CYS A 5 50.88 -20.84 -1.30
N ALA A 6 51.14 -21.90 -2.07
CA ALA A 6 50.21 -22.49 -3.02
C ALA A 6 49.09 -23.20 -2.24
N CYS A 7 47.85 -22.96 -2.62
CA CYS A 7 46.70 -23.76 -2.22
C CYS A 7 46.17 -24.52 -3.44
N ASP A 8 46.83 -25.63 -3.77
CA ASP A 8 46.29 -26.68 -4.62
C ASP A 8 45.25 -27.48 -3.82
N GLY A 9 44.00 -27.42 -4.26
CA GLY A 9 42.86 -28.06 -3.59
C GLY A 9 41.71 -28.30 -4.55
N THR A 10 41.98 -28.93 -5.69
CA THR A 10 40.96 -29.38 -6.64
C THR A 10 40.12 -30.48 -6.00
N ALA A 11 38.90 -30.13 -5.58
CA ALA A 11 37.89 -31.11 -5.15
C ALA A 11 37.45 -31.97 -6.34
N PRO A 12 37.29 -33.30 -6.18
CA PRO A 12 36.84 -34.17 -7.26
C PRO A 12 35.38 -33.88 -7.62
N ALA A 13 35.12 -33.78 -8.93
CA ALA A 13 33.79 -33.62 -9.49
C ALA A 13 32.87 -34.80 -9.11
N PRO A 14 31.58 -34.54 -8.83
CA PRO A 14 30.60 -35.61 -8.59
C PRO A 14 30.42 -36.47 -9.84
N PRO A 15 30.13 -37.78 -9.70
CA PRO A 15 29.96 -38.67 -10.83
C PRO A 15 28.77 -38.23 -11.71
N ALA A 16 29.01 -38.25 -13.02
CA ALA A 16 28.01 -37.95 -14.04
C ALA A 16 26.76 -38.83 -13.85
N ALA A 17 25.62 -38.16 -13.67
CA ALA A 17 24.33 -38.81 -13.68
C ALA A 17 24.15 -39.55 -15.00
N ARG A 18 23.90 -40.85 -14.90
CA ARG A 18 23.55 -41.71 -16.03
C ARG A 18 22.34 -41.10 -16.75
N GLY A 19 22.44 -41.05 -18.07
CA GLY A 19 21.49 -40.40 -18.95
C GLY A 19 20.06 -40.84 -18.69
N GLN A 20 19.22 -39.85 -18.38
CA GLN A 20 17.78 -39.98 -18.58
C GLN A 20 17.57 -39.85 -20.08
N THR A 21 17.06 -40.93 -20.68
CA THR A 21 16.50 -40.91 -22.03
C THR A 21 15.49 -39.76 -22.14
N PRO A 22 15.43 -39.02 -23.26
CA PRO A 22 14.39 -38.04 -23.47
C PRO A 22 13.05 -38.80 -23.53
N GLU A 23 12.25 -38.68 -22.48
CA GLU A 23 10.88 -39.16 -22.50
C GLU A 23 10.11 -38.35 -23.55
N THR A 24 9.61 -39.05 -24.55
CA THR A 24 8.62 -38.55 -25.50
C THR A 24 7.47 -37.89 -24.73
N PRO A 25 7.01 -36.69 -25.08
CA PRO A 25 5.91 -36.06 -24.36
C PRO A 25 4.67 -36.92 -24.55
N ALA A 26 4.26 -37.60 -23.48
CA ALA A 26 2.99 -38.30 -23.44
C ALA A 26 1.90 -37.25 -23.72
N VAL A 27 1.13 -37.46 -24.79
CA VAL A 27 -0.09 -36.71 -25.05
C VAL A 27 -0.99 -36.92 -23.83
N ARG A 28 -1.11 -35.90 -22.99
CA ARG A 28 -2.04 -35.93 -21.86
C ARG A 28 -3.43 -36.12 -22.45
N ALA A 29 -4.07 -37.23 -22.08
CA ALA A 29 -5.48 -37.42 -22.36
C ALA A 29 -6.25 -36.17 -21.91
N PRO A 30 -7.26 -35.71 -22.67
CA PRO A 30 -8.10 -34.61 -22.23
C PRO A 30 -8.66 -34.96 -20.85
N LEU A 31 -8.51 -34.02 -19.91
CA LEU A 31 -9.07 -34.17 -18.58
C LEU A 31 -10.57 -34.44 -18.73
N PRO A 32 -11.14 -35.37 -17.95
CA PRO A 32 -12.58 -35.56 -17.96
C PRO A 32 -13.27 -34.23 -17.62
N PRO A 33 -14.45 -33.95 -18.21
CA PRO A 33 -15.19 -32.75 -17.89
C PRO A 33 -15.47 -32.71 -16.39
N LEU A 34 -15.24 -31.54 -15.79
CA LEU A 34 -15.53 -31.31 -14.39
C LEU A 34 -17.06 -31.32 -14.23
N VAL A 35 -17.62 -32.42 -13.74
CA VAL A 35 -19.04 -32.52 -13.39
C VAL A 35 -19.19 -32.05 -11.96
N VAL A 36 -19.85 -30.91 -11.77
CA VAL A 36 -20.29 -30.44 -10.45
C VAL A 36 -21.74 -30.88 -10.34
N GLU A 37 -22.00 -31.83 -9.46
CA GLU A 37 -23.36 -32.29 -9.15
C GLU A 37 -24.06 -31.17 -8.36
N ASP A 38 -25.30 -30.81 -8.69
CA ASP A 38 -26.02 -29.71 -8.02
C ASP A 38 -26.29 -30.01 -6.53
N GLU A 39 -26.29 -31.30 -6.14
CA GLU A 39 -26.38 -31.75 -4.75
C GLU A 39 -25.03 -31.78 -4.00
N ALA A 40 -23.91 -31.38 -4.62
CA ALA A 40 -22.63 -31.29 -3.94
C ALA A 40 -22.66 -30.17 -2.89
N PRO A 41 -22.47 -30.47 -1.59
CA PRO A 41 -22.51 -29.44 -0.54
C PRO A 41 -21.44 -28.39 -0.81
N LEU A 42 -21.83 -27.13 -0.94
CA LEU A 42 -20.89 -26.03 -1.08
C LEU A 42 -20.13 -25.89 0.24
N LEU A 43 -18.80 -25.81 0.16
CA LEU A 43 -17.90 -25.59 1.30
C LEU A 43 -18.11 -24.23 2.00
N LEU A 44 -19.15 -23.49 1.63
CA LEU A 44 -19.61 -22.24 2.24
C LEU A 44 -20.70 -22.49 3.31
N ASP A 45 -21.32 -23.67 3.34
CA ASP A 45 -22.44 -23.98 4.25
C ASP A 45 -21.99 -24.65 5.57
N GLU A 46 -20.71 -25.01 5.69
CA GLU A 46 -20.14 -25.48 6.96
C GLU A 46 -19.48 -24.29 7.68
N ALA A 47 -20.29 -23.55 8.43
CA ALA A 47 -19.76 -22.59 9.40
C ALA A 47 -18.83 -23.34 10.36
N PRO A 48 -17.58 -22.88 10.59
CA PRO A 48 -16.71 -23.53 11.55
C PRO A 48 -17.41 -23.53 12.90
N ALA A 49 -17.53 -24.73 13.50
CA ALA A 49 -18.10 -24.89 14.82
C ALA A 49 -17.52 -23.81 15.74
N ALA A 50 -18.41 -22.98 16.28
CA ALA A 50 -18.04 -21.88 17.16
C ALA A 50 -17.31 -22.44 18.39
N GLY A 51 -15.98 -22.50 18.29
CA GLY A 51 -15.11 -22.53 19.45
C GLY A 51 -15.50 -21.33 20.29
N GLN A 52 -15.70 -21.56 21.59
CA GLN A 52 -16.05 -20.54 22.57
C GLN A 52 -14.91 -19.51 22.62
N GLY A 53 -14.98 -18.55 21.71
CA GLY A 53 -14.05 -17.46 21.56
C GLY A 53 -14.28 -16.45 22.67
N ALA A 54 -13.18 -15.88 23.15
CA ALA A 54 -13.15 -14.72 24.03
C ALA A 54 -14.20 -13.65 23.63
N PRO A 55 -14.71 -12.85 24.58
CA PRO A 55 -15.71 -11.83 24.28
C PRO A 55 -15.24 -10.98 23.10
N ALA A 56 -16.06 -10.94 22.04
CA ALA A 56 -15.82 -10.11 20.88
C ALA A 56 -15.56 -8.68 21.37
N ALA A 57 -14.35 -8.18 21.16
CA ALA A 57 -14.05 -6.78 21.37
C ALA A 57 -15.07 -5.99 20.54
N GLN A 58 -15.87 -5.16 21.21
CA GLN A 58 -16.89 -4.36 20.54
C GLN A 58 -16.20 -3.54 19.46
N ALA A 59 -16.53 -3.80 18.19
CA ALA A 59 -15.97 -3.07 17.07
C ALA A 59 -16.29 -1.59 17.29
N ARG A 60 -15.25 -0.74 17.32
CA ARG A 60 -15.45 0.70 17.42
C ARG A 60 -16.23 1.17 16.20
N PRO A 61 -17.17 2.13 16.36
CA PRO A 61 -17.83 2.72 15.21
C PRO A 61 -16.80 3.35 14.28
N PRO A 62 -17.08 3.47 12.98
CA PRO A 62 -16.22 4.21 12.06
C PRO A 62 -16.04 5.66 12.52
N ALA A 63 -14.90 6.25 12.16
CA ALA A 63 -14.62 7.64 12.46
C ALA A 63 -15.62 8.59 11.77
N ASP A 64 -16.04 9.64 12.48
CA ASP A 64 -16.87 10.70 11.92
C ASP A 64 -16.01 11.75 11.20
N ASN A 65 -16.28 11.91 9.90
CA ASN A 65 -15.58 12.84 9.02
C ASN A 65 -16.56 13.79 8.30
N GLU A 66 -17.83 13.86 8.71
CA GLU A 66 -18.86 14.58 7.96
C GLU A 66 -18.54 16.06 7.78
N ALA A 67 -17.94 16.70 8.79
CA ALA A 67 -17.51 18.09 8.70
C ALA A 67 -16.42 18.34 7.64
N CYS A 68 -15.57 17.36 7.37
CA CYS A 68 -14.52 17.44 6.35
C CYS A 68 -15.12 17.20 4.95
N PHE A 69 -16.10 16.31 4.86
CA PHE A 69 -16.73 15.93 3.60
C PHE A 69 -17.62 17.01 2.98
N VAL A 70 -18.01 18.04 3.73
CA VAL A 70 -18.68 19.23 3.20
C VAL A 70 -17.91 19.82 2.00
N CYS A 71 -16.58 19.92 2.12
CA CYS A 71 -15.72 20.46 1.05
C CYS A 71 -14.89 19.37 0.36
N HIS A 72 -14.60 18.25 1.04
CA HIS A 72 -13.72 17.19 0.54
C HIS A 72 -14.44 15.86 0.32
N THR A 73 -15.63 15.90 -0.28
CA THR A 73 -16.46 14.71 -0.58
C THR A 73 -15.71 13.63 -1.38
N ASN A 74 -14.72 14.00 -2.20
CA ASN A 74 -13.91 13.03 -2.95
C ASN A 74 -13.17 12.01 -2.07
N TYR A 75 -13.01 12.28 -0.76
CA TYR A 75 -12.37 11.34 0.17
C TYR A 75 -13.34 10.40 0.88
N ARG A 76 -14.66 10.53 0.68
CA ARG A 76 -15.64 9.63 1.30
C ARG A 76 -15.45 8.18 0.87
N GLU A 77 -15.08 7.98 -0.40
CA GLU A 77 -14.89 6.67 -1.03
C GLU A 77 -13.42 6.39 -1.37
N GLU A 78 -12.50 7.30 -1.01
CA GLU A 78 -11.09 7.12 -1.32
C GLU A 78 -10.52 5.97 -0.46
N PRO A 79 -9.83 4.98 -1.05
CA PRO A 79 -9.46 3.75 -0.35
C PRO A 79 -8.69 3.96 0.95
N LEU A 80 -7.75 4.92 1.00
CA LEU A 80 -6.99 5.19 2.22
C LEU A 80 -7.90 5.79 3.29
N ALA A 81 -8.68 6.82 2.99
CA ALA A 81 -9.60 7.43 3.95
C ALA A 81 -10.66 6.45 4.46
N ALA A 82 -11.28 5.67 3.56
CA ALA A 82 -12.30 4.69 3.90
C ALA A 82 -11.74 3.58 4.81
N ALA A 83 -10.58 3.02 4.48
CA ALA A 83 -9.94 1.98 5.30
C ALA A 83 -9.59 2.48 6.70
N HIS A 84 -9.08 3.70 6.83
CA HIS A 84 -8.76 4.31 8.11
C HIS A 84 -10.03 4.61 8.93
N ALA A 85 -11.10 5.08 8.29
CA ALA A 85 -12.37 5.34 8.97
C ALA A 85 -12.93 4.08 9.64
N THR A 86 -12.85 2.90 9.00
CA THR A 86 -13.29 1.62 9.61
C THR A 86 -12.52 1.21 10.86
N ARG A 87 -11.31 1.77 11.05
CA ARG A 87 -10.47 1.58 12.24
C ARG A 87 -10.63 2.72 13.25
N ASN A 88 -11.66 3.54 13.09
CA ASN A 88 -11.91 4.73 13.90
C ASN A 88 -10.73 5.71 13.89
N VAL A 89 -10.10 5.88 12.72
CA VAL A 89 -9.11 6.94 12.45
C VAL A 89 -9.76 7.99 11.55
N ALA A 90 -9.93 9.20 12.10
CA ALA A 90 -10.56 10.35 11.45
C ALA A 90 -9.56 11.17 10.64
N CYS A 91 -10.04 12.04 9.76
CA CYS A 91 -9.21 12.99 9.02
C CYS A 91 -8.34 13.84 9.96
N MET A 92 -8.88 14.22 11.12
CA MET A 92 -8.21 15.08 12.10
C MET A 92 -7.09 14.38 12.87
N ASP A 93 -7.06 13.04 12.89
CA ASP A 93 -5.99 12.30 13.54
C ASP A 93 -4.66 12.46 12.79
N CYS A 94 -4.72 12.74 11.48
CA CYS A 94 -3.56 13.08 10.66
C CYS A 94 -3.46 14.58 10.38
N HIS A 95 -4.57 15.24 10.02
CA HIS A 95 -4.57 16.63 9.57
C HIS A 95 -4.75 17.67 10.68
N GLY A 96 -4.88 17.23 11.94
CA GLY A 96 -5.21 18.08 13.09
C GLY A 96 -6.66 18.55 13.09
N LYS A 97 -7.07 19.28 14.13
CA LYS A 97 -8.47 19.71 14.34
C LYS A 97 -8.97 20.58 13.20
N SER A 98 -8.08 21.36 12.60
CA SER A 98 -8.31 22.17 11.40
C SER A 98 -9.52 23.10 11.54
N ASN A 99 -9.74 23.66 12.74
CA ASN A 99 -10.92 24.50 13.00
C ASN A 99 -10.88 25.79 12.18
N ALA A 100 -9.73 26.44 12.04
CA ALA A 100 -9.61 27.66 11.24
C ALA A 100 -9.87 27.37 9.75
N HIS A 101 -9.30 26.26 9.24
CA HIS A 101 -9.54 25.79 7.88
C HIS A 101 -11.02 25.50 7.60
N ARG A 102 -11.69 24.76 8.50
CA ARG A 102 -13.12 24.38 8.36
C ARG A 102 -14.07 25.57 8.39
N ASN A 103 -13.68 26.68 9.01
CA ASN A 103 -14.49 27.90 9.10
C ASN A 103 -14.07 28.95 8.07
N ASP A 104 -13.11 28.67 7.18
CA ASP A 104 -12.67 29.60 6.14
C ASP A 104 -13.31 29.26 4.79
N GLU A 105 -14.43 29.92 4.49
CA GLU A 105 -15.15 29.76 3.22
C GLU A 105 -14.34 30.20 1.99
N ASN A 106 -13.30 31.03 2.17
CA ASN A 106 -12.41 31.43 1.07
C ASN A 106 -11.36 30.36 0.76
N ASN A 107 -11.25 29.30 1.56
CA ASN A 107 -10.29 28.21 1.42
C ASN A 107 -8.82 28.70 1.36
N THR A 108 -8.49 29.78 2.06
CA THR A 108 -7.14 30.38 2.10
C THR A 108 -6.30 29.96 3.30
N THR A 109 -6.96 29.43 4.32
CA THR A 109 -6.37 28.89 5.54
C THR A 109 -6.04 27.41 5.32
N PRO A 110 -4.80 26.95 5.51
CA PRO A 110 -4.47 25.54 5.38
C PRO A 110 -5.02 24.73 6.56
N PRO A 111 -5.16 23.39 6.42
CA PRO A 111 -5.37 22.52 7.58
C PRO A 111 -4.17 22.59 8.53
N ASP A 112 -4.36 22.19 9.79
CA ASP A 112 -3.31 22.31 10.83
C ASP A 112 -2.04 21.53 10.42
N THR A 113 -2.21 20.37 9.80
CA THR A 113 -1.11 19.54 9.31
C THR A 113 -1.28 19.23 7.82
N MET A 114 -0.23 19.53 7.05
CA MET A 114 -0.04 19.05 5.69
C MET A 114 1.23 18.23 5.59
N TYR A 115 1.20 17.18 4.77
CA TYR A 115 2.36 16.31 4.57
C TYR A 115 3.08 16.66 3.26
N PRO A 116 4.27 17.29 3.32
CA PRO A 116 5.20 17.29 2.20
C PRO A 116 5.66 15.86 1.91
N ARG A 117 6.15 15.60 0.70
CA ARG A 117 6.43 14.24 0.23
C ARG A 117 7.40 13.49 1.15
N ASP A 118 8.46 14.18 1.58
CA ASP A 118 9.49 13.68 2.49
C ASP A 118 9.00 13.39 3.92
N ALA A 119 7.79 13.82 4.29
CA ALA A 119 7.21 13.57 5.60
C ALA A 119 6.16 12.44 5.62
N ILE A 120 5.76 11.93 4.46
CA ILE A 120 4.64 10.95 4.35
C ILE A 120 4.99 9.65 5.05
N ASP A 121 6.12 9.01 4.71
CA ASP A 121 6.51 7.72 5.29
C ASP A 121 6.59 7.78 6.83
N ARG A 122 7.17 8.85 7.36
CA ARG A 122 7.25 9.07 8.82
C ARG A 122 5.87 9.24 9.46
N ALA A 123 4.94 9.91 8.79
CA ALA A 123 3.59 10.09 9.29
C ALA A 123 2.84 8.75 9.36
N CYS A 124 2.97 7.93 8.31
CA CYS A 124 2.40 6.58 8.28
C CYS A 124 3.00 5.70 9.39
N ALA A 125 4.31 5.79 9.60
CA ALA A 125 5.04 5.03 10.62
C ALA A 125 4.67 5.39 12.07
N ALA A 126 3.90 6.46 12.31
CA ALA A 126 3.42 6.79 13.64
C ALA A 126 2.42 5.74 14.19
N CYS A 127 1.72 5.04 13.30
CA CYS A 127 0.76 3.99 13.64
C CYS A 127 1.07 2.64 12.96
N HIS A 128 1.87 2.65 11.89
CA HIS A 128 2.23 1.45 11.14
C HIS A 128 3.69 1.07 11.38
N ASP A 129 3.91 0.08 12.25
CA ASP A 129 5.25 -0.37 12.64
C ASP A 129 5.93 -1.24 11.56
N GLY A 130 5.19 -1.64 10.52
CA GLY A 130 5.72 -2.46 9.44
C GLY A 130 4.64 -2.99 8.50
N HIS A 131 5.09 -3.76 7.53
CA HIS A 131 4.27 -4.54 6.60
C HIS A 131 4.68 -6.01 6.74
N ASP A 132 3.76 -6.93 6.41
CA ASP A 132 4.08 -8.37 6.34
C ASP A 132 5.28 -8.66 5.42
N VAL A 133 5.49 -7.80 4.43
CA VAL A 133 6.70 -7.72 3.61
C VAL A 133 7.21 -6.28 3.63
N PRO A 134 8.50 -6.01 3.94
CA PRO A 134 9.03 -4.65 3.97
C PRO A 134 8.72 -3.88 2.69
N ALA A 135 8.21 -2.65 2.81
CA ALA A 135 7.81 -1.84 1.66
C ALA A 135 8.95 -1.65 0.64
N ARG A 136 10.20 -1.56 1.12
CA ARG A 136 11.40 -1.42 0.27
C ARG A 136 11.66 -2.65 -0.58
N ASP A 137 11.33 -3.84 -0.10
CA ASP A 137 11.45 -5.09 -0.87
C ASP A 137 10.37 -5.18 -1.95
N VAL A 138 9.16 -4.72 -1.65
CA VAL A 138 8.06 -4.63 -2.61
C VAL A 138 8.42 -3.65 -3.74
N ILE A 139 8.95 -2.47 -3.39
CA ILE A 139 9.41 -1.46 -4.36
C ILE A 139 10.53 -2.04 -5.24
N ALA A 140 11.54 -2.67 -4.65
CA ALA A 140 12.65 -3.27 -5.40
C ALA A 140 12.15 -4.31 -6.41
N ARG A 141 11.20 -5.17 -6.00
CA ARG A 141 10.62 -6.18 -6.89
C ARG A 141 9.73 -5.58 -7.98
N TRP A 142 9.01 -4.50 -7.70
CA TRP A 142 8.20 -3.78 -8.67
C TRP A 142 9.09 -3.12 -9.75
N LEU A 143 10.18 -2.46 -9.34
CA LEU A 143 11.16 -1.87 -10.26
C LEU A 143 11.87 -2.93 -11.11
N ALA A 144 12.25 -4.07 -10.53
CA ALA A 144 12.86 -5.18 -11.27
C ALA A 144 11.95 -5.76 -12.38
N ARG A 145 10.64 -5.55 -12.29
CA ARG A 145 9.65 -5.95 -13.31
C ARG A 145 9.46 -4.89 -14.39
N GLY A 146 10.20 -3.79 -14.36
CA GLY A 146 10.13 -2.70 -15.33
C GLY A 146 8.89 -1.81 -15.18
N ALA A 147 8.23 -1.85 -14.02
CA ALA A 147 6.95 -1.16 -13.81
C ALA A 147 7.09 0.33 -13.44
N GLY A 148 8.31 0.85 -13.31
CA GLY A 148 8.56 2.27 -13.02
C GLY A 148 9.96 2.73 -13.45
N GLN A 149 10.11 4.03 -13.69
CA GLN A 149 11.40 4.71 -13.98
C GLN A 149 11.87 5.60 -12.83
N GLU A 150 11.19 5.54 -11.68
CA GLU A 150 11.44 6.43 -10.55
C GLU A 150 12.58 5.94 -9.66
N ASP A 151 13.26 6.88 -9.00
CA ASP A 151 14.20 6.58 -7.92
C ASP A 151 13.44 5.88 -6.77
N PRO A 152 13.82 4.66 -6.36
CA PRO A 152 13.16 3.98 -5.25
C PRO A 152 13.13 4.79 -3.95
N ALA A 153 14.10 5.68 -3.72
CA ALA A 153 14.10 6.56 -2.55
C ALA A 153 13.01 7.65 -2.61
N ALA A 154 12.54 8.01 -3.81
CA ALA A 154 11.53 9.04 -4.02
C ALA A 154 10.08 8.51 -3.90
N ILE A 155 9.89 7.19 -3.91
CA ILE A 155 8.59 6.52 -3.75
C ILE A 155 8.19 6.52 -2.27
N VAL A 156 6.96 6.95 -2.00
CA VAL A 156 6.37 7.05 -0.65
C VAL A 156 5.10 6.22 -0.54
N CYS A 157 4.64 5.96 0.69
CA CYS A 157 3.49 5.06 0.95
C CYS A 157 2.26 5.36 0.08
N THR A 158 1.91 6.63 -0.10
CA THR A 158 0.72 7.06 -0.86
C THR A 158 0.86 6.97 -2.38
N ASP A 159 2.04 6.64 -2.92
CA ASP A 159 2.17 6.41 -4.37
C ASP A 159 1.57 5.07 -4.80
N CYS A 160 1.40 4.15 -3.84
CA CYS A 160 0.75 2.85 -4.06
C CYS A 160 -0.50 2.67 -3.19
N HIS A 161 -0.52 3.23 -1.97
CA HIS A 161 -1.62 3.10 -1.04
C HIS A 161 -2.49 4.36 -1.04
N GLY A 162 -3.49 4.37 -1.93
CA GLY A 162 -4.56 5.36 -1.98
C GLY A 162 -4.31 6.51 -2.94
N GLU A 163 -5.39 7.21 -3.28
CA GLU A 163 -5.39 8.41 -4.13
C GLU A 163 -5.59 9.64 -3.23
N HIS A 164 -4.89 9.66 -2.09
CA HIS A 164 -5.11 10.60 -0.99
C HIS A 164 -4.50 11.99 -1.27
N ARG A 165 -4.73 12.51 -2.48
CA ARG A 165 -4.21 13.79 -2.96
C ARG A 165 -5.20 14.46 -3.90
N LEU A 166 -5.58 15.70 -3.57
CA LEU A 166 -6.41 16.52 -4.47
C LEU A 166 -5.72 16.69 -5.82
N LYS A 167 -6.42 16.25 -6.88
CA LYS A 167 -5.97 16.31 -8.28
C LYS A 167 -5.90 17.76 -8.78
N LEU A 168 -6.90 18.57 -8.41
CA LEU A 168 -6.95 19.99 -8.72
C LEU A 168 -6.94 20.82 -7.43
N ARG A 169 -6.15 21.88 -7.43
CA ARG A 169 -6.04 22.85 -6.34
C ARG A 169 -6.01 24.26 -6.90
N SER A 170 -7.07 25.01 -6.63
CA SER A 170 -7.14 26.46 -6.91
C SER A 170 -6.24 27.22 -5.95
N VAL A 171 -6.25 26.84 -4.67
CA VAL A 171 -5.39 27.38 -3.61
C VAL A 171 -4.25 26.40 -3.31
N ARG A 172 -3.04 26.94 -3.15
CA ARG A 172 -1.84 26.16 -2.87
C ARG A 172 -1.08 26.76 -1.72
N TRP A 173 -0.54 25.89 -0.87
CA TRP A 173 0.31 26.27 0.26
C TRP A 173 1.64 25.56 0.17
N ASP A 174 2.66 26.18 0.76
CA ASP A 174 3.83 25.44 1.18
C ASP A 174 3.39 24.44 2.25
N LYS A 175 3.62 23.15 1.99
CA LYS A 175 3.14 22.08 2.85
C LYS A 175 3.90 21.97 4.18
N LYS A 176 5.11 22.55 4.26
CA LYS A 176 5.94 22.54 5.47
C LYS A 176 5.56 23.70 6.38
N THR A 177 5.28 24.87 5.82
CA THR A 177 5.04 26.09 6.60
C THR A 177 3.58 26.51 6.71
N GLY A 178 2.70 26.00 5.83
CA GLY A 178 1.32 26.46 5.71
C GLY A 178 1.18 27.81 5.01
N THR A 179 2.28 28.40 4.52
CA THR A 179 2.23 29.71 3.86
C THR A 179 1.52 29.60 2.52
N LEU A 180 0.57 30.50 2.28
CA LEU A 180 -0.14 30.60 1.02
C LEU A 180 0.84 30.93 -0.12
N LEU A 181 0.82 30.12 -1.18
CA LEU A 181 1.64 30.32 -2.36
C LEU A 181 0.93 31.24 -3.36
N PRO A 182 1.68 32.01 -4.15
CA PRO A 182 1.11 32.79 -5.25
C PRO A 182 0.34 31.88 -6.20
N ALA A 183 -0.74 32.40 -6.80
CA ALA A 183 -1.40 31.70 -7.90
C ALA A 183 -0.36 31.44 -9.01
N ALA A 184 -0.18 30.18 -9.40
CA ALA A 184 0.66 29.91 -10.55
C ALA A 184 0.01 30.51 -11.79
N GLU A 185 0.82 31.06 -12.69
CA GLU A 185 0.34 31.50 -14.00
C GLU A 185 -0.47 30.39 -14.66
N PRO A 186 -1.61 30.71 -15.29
CA PRO A 186 -2.38 29.73 -16.02
C PRO A 186 -1.49 29.09 -17.08
N ARG A 187 -1.41 27.76 -17.09
CA ARG A 187 -0.73 27.04 -18.18
C ARG A 187 -1.42 27.43 -19.50
N PRO A 188 -0.67 27.83 -20.54
CA PRO A 188 -1.26 28.08 -21.84
C PRO A 188 -2.00 26.81 -22.29
N ARG A 189 -3.21 27.01 -22.83
CA ARG A 189 -4.04 25.92 -23.36
C ARG A 189 -3.41 25.28 -24.58
#